data_AF-A0A6P0LNP3-F1
#
_entry.id   AF-A0A6P0LNP3-F1
#
_cell.length_a   1.000
_cell.length_b   1.000
_cell.length_c   1.000
_cell.angle_alpha   90.00
_cell.angle_beta   90.00
_cell.angle_gamma   90.00
#
_symmetry.space_group_name_H-M   'P 1'
#
loop_
_entity.id
_entity.type
_entity.pdbx_description
1 polymer ?
#
loop_
_entity_poly.entity_id
_entity_poly.type
_entity_poly.pdbx_seq_one_letter_code
_entity_poly.pdbx_strand_id
1 'polypeptide(L)'
;MNLTQWLGKTKIVEKLKQVWQFLNTDIRELGTPGETVEAGAEVSKASLELMIALGLLTPLAPVAAGLSFVGLTCQGLKLFGAKTNNKLTSEQWVGIAFPLAYIESFDSLVRNNDWLREKIGAGVSGNDINNDAKQQIDQLGELNLDQALVDQAWDYFPESTLGQALNQQLSQYLGKAGLDPNTIPLVTGWVAWGTYGCIDSLLSYEQKDIVNSFNPHRAAAQQTAPTRKYGNIEAYLTEQISPNPSDPLRHQQWKVLGEDFKIPDIYVPLKAQLLDTNGKVKKQANPVNLESWAKQQLTNPGQHDQVMFIQGGPG
;
A
#
# COMPACT_ATOMS: atom_id res chain seq x y z
N MET A 1 -25.70 -29.65 9.51
CA MET A 1 -25.78 -28.18 9.41
C MET A 1 -27.18 -27.76 9.84
N ASN A 2 -27.32 -26.98 10.92
CA ASN A 2 -28.64 -26.69 11.52
C ASN A 2 -29.23 -25.37 10.99
N LEU A 3 -30.56 -25.22 11.01
CA LEU A 3 -31.31 -24.10 10.39
C LEU A 3 -30.85 -22.71 10.85
N THR A 4 -30.41 -22.60 12.11
CA THR A 4 -29.83 -21.38 12.71
C THR A 4 -28.46 -21.01 12.13
N GLN A 5 -27.60 -21.99 11.80
CA GLN A 5 -26.33 -21.73 11.11
C GLN A 5 -26.55 -21.29 9.66
N TRP A 6 -27.58 -21.84 9.00
CA TRP A 6 -27.93 -21.44 7.64
C TRP A 6 -28.47 -20.01 7.60
N LEU A 7 -29.44 -19.68 8.45
CA LEU A 7 -30.01 -18.32 8.58
C LEU A 7 -28.96 -17.27 8.99
N GLY A 8 -28.01 -17.64 9.84
CA GLY A 8 -26.88 -16.79 10.22
C GLY A 8 -25.98 -16.46 9.03
N LYS A 9 -25.61 -17.47 8.22
CA LYS A 9 -24.83 -17.27 7.00
C LYS A 9 -25.55 -16.41 5.98
N THR A 10 -26.86 -16.61 5.77
CA THR A 10 -27.63 -15.83 4.79
C THR A 10 -27.68 -14.34 5.14
N LYS A 11 -27.85 -13.99 6.43
CA LYS A 11 -27.86 -12.59 6.87
C LYS A 11 -26.50 -11.90 6.77
N ILE A 12 -25.39 -12.64 6.90
CA ILE A 12 -24.04 -12.09 6.78
C ILE A 12 -23.72 -11.80 5.31
N VAL A 13 -24.07 -12.72 4.40
CA VAL A 13 -23.92 -12.55 2.94
C VAL A 13 -24.62 -11.29 2.44
N GLU A 14 -25.78 -10.96 3.00
CA GLU A 14 -26.56 -9.79 2.59
C GLU A 14 -25.95 -8.46 3.05
N LYS A 15 -25.28 -8.43 4.21
CA LYS A 15 -24.61 -7.21 4.74
C LYS A 15 -23.37 -6.80 3.95
N LEU A 16 -22.68 -7.75 3.33
CA LEU A 16 -21.46 -7.49 2.57
C LEU A 16 -21.72 -7.12 1.13
N LYS A 17 -22.73 -7.76 0.53
CA LYS A 17 -23.28 -7.27 -0.72
C LYS A 17 -23.71 -5.81 -0.59
N GLN A 18 -24.25 -5.40 0.56
CA GLN A 18 -24.55 -3.99 0.87
C GLN A 18 -23.30 -3.11 0.97
N VAL A 19 -22.20 -3.58 1.58
CA VAL A 19 -20.93 -2.84 1.61
C VAL A 19 -20.39 -2.64 0.21
N TRP A 20 -20.29 -3.70 -0.59
CA TRP A 20 -19.81 -3.60 -1.97
C TRP A 20 -20.75 -2.80 -2.87
N GLN A 21 -22.07 -2.92 -2.70
CA GLN A 21 -23.03 -2.05 -3.37
C GLN A 21 -22.81 -0.59 -2.99
N PHE A 22 -22.69 -0.29 -1.69
CA PHE A 22 -22.40 1.06 -1.22
C PHE A 22 -21.10 1.61 -1.81
N LEU A 23 -20.03 0.82 -1.81
CA LEU A 23 -18.75 1.20 -2.40
C LEU A 23 -18.86 1.52 -3.90
N ASN A 24 -19.79 0.87 -4.63
CA ASN A 24 -19.97 1.03 -6.07
C ASN A 24 -21.03 2.08 -6.49
N THR A 25 -22.08 2.27 -5.69
CA THR A 25 -23.21 3.16 -6.03
C THR A 25 -23.20 4.47 -5.25
N ASP A 26 -22.77 4.41 -4.00
CA ASP A 26 -23.04 5.47 -3.01
C ASP A 26 -21.79 6.27 -2.63
N ILE A 27 -20.59 5.73 -2.83
CA ILE A 27 -19.33 6.51 -2.77
C ILE A 27 -19.33 7.69 -3.75
N ARG A 28 -20.21 7.69 -4.76
CA ARG A 28 -20.44 8.85 -5.64
C ARG A 28 -20.76 10.14 -4.86
N GLU A 29 -21.38 10.02 -3.68
CA GLU A 29 -21.68 11.15 -2.77
C GLU A 29 -20.46 11.62 -1.95
N LEU A 30 -19.37 10.85 -1.89
CA LEU A 30 -18.11 11.27 -1.25
C LEU A 30 -17.32 12.27 -2.12
N GLY A 31 -17.52 12.23 -3.44
CA GLY A 31 -16.87 13.12 -4.41
C GLY A 31 -17.57 14.47 -4.61
N THR A 32 -18.78 14.65 -4.05
CA THR A 32 -19.46 15.95 -4.08
C THR A 32 -18.88 16.89 -3.00
N PRO A 33 -18.40 18.10 -3.36
CA PRO A 33 -17.81 19.01 -2.39
C PRO A 33 -18.86 19.40 -1.33
N GLY A 34 -18.63 18.99 -0.08
CA GLY A 34 -19.34 19.44 1.12
C GLY A 34 -18.38 20.11 2.09
N GLU A 35 -18.91 20.98 2.97
CA GLU A 35 -18.26 22.07 3.74
C GLU A 35 -17.03 21.76 4.62
N THR A 36 -16.42 20.58 4.59
CA THR A 36 -15.18 20.30 5.32
C THR A 36 -14.04 20.02 4.36
N VAL A 37 -13.44 21.09 3.85
CA VAL A 37 -12.12 21.07 3.21
C VAL A 37 -11.07 21.04 4.32
N GLU A 38 -10.77 19.85 4.84
CA GLU A 38 -9.46 19.63 5.45
C GLU A 38 -8.49 19.26 4.33
N ALA A 39 -7.67 20.23 3.93
CA ALA A 39 -6.66 20.09 2.89
C ALA A 39 -5.79 18.85 3.12
N GLY A 40 -5.99 17.81 2.31
CA GLY A 40 -5.18 16.60 2.23
C GLY A 40 -4.59 16.42 0.83
N ALA A 41 -3.34 15.95 0.77
CA ALA A 41 -2.53 15.81 -0.43
C ALA A 41 -3.27 15.14 -1.61
N GLU A 42 -2.98 15.61 -2.83
CA GLU A 42 -3.55 15.10 -4.08
C GLU A 42 -3.35 13.57 -4.18
N VAL A 43 -4.45 12.83 -4.33
CA VAL A 43 -4.43 11.40 -4.66
C VAL A 43 -3.79 11.24 -6.04
N SER A 44 -2.83 10.33 -6.19
CA SER A 44 -2.16 10.16 -7.49
C SER A 44 -3.11 9.63 -8.55
N LYS A 45 -2.83 9.95 -9.82
CA LYS A 45 -3.55 9.40 -10.98
C LYS A 45 -3.63 7.86 -10.95
N ALA A 46 -2.56 7.19 -10.55
CA ALA A 46 -2.50 5.74 -10.45
C ALA A 46 -3.55 5.20 -9.45
N SER A 47 -3.68 5.85 -8.31
CA SER A 47 -4.65 5.47 -7.28
C SER A 47 -6.09 5.77 -7.71
N LEU A 48 -6.33 6.86 -8.44
CA LEU A 48 -7.63 7.12 -9.06
C LEU A 48 -8.01 6.04 -10.08
N GLU A 49 -7.06 5.65 -10.95
CA GLU A 49 -7.28 4.56 -11.91
C GLU A 49 -7.53 3.21 -11.21
N LEU A 50 -6.81 2.93 -10.12
CA LEU A 50 -7.02 1.73 -9.31
C LEU A 50 -8.39 1.77 -8.59
N MET A 51 -8.80 2.91 -8.05
CA MET A 51 -10.13 3.09 -7.47
C MET A 51 -11.23 2.84 -8.50
N ILE A 52 -11.05 3.30 -9.75
CA ILE A 52 -11.97 3.02 -10.85
C ILE A 52 -11.96 1.52 -11.19
N ALA A 53 -10.78 0.90 -11.28
CA ALA A 53 -10.65 -0.54 -11.54
C ALA A 53 -11.33 -1.39 -10.45
N LEU A 54 -11.23 -0.97 -9.19
CA LEU A 54 -11.91 -1.59 -8.06
C LEU A 54 -13.41 -1.27 -7.98
N GLY A 55 -13.93 -0.44 -8.89
CA GLY A 55 -15.34 -0.02 -8.92
C GLY A 55 -15.73 1.07 -7.93
N LEU A 56 -14.79 1.55 -7.12
CA LEU A 56 -15.02 2.56 -6.09
C LEU A 56 -15.34 3.93 -6.69
N LEU A 57 -14.87 4.20 -7.91
CA LEU A 57 -15.12 5.45 -8.62
C LEU A 57 -15.62 5.18 -10.04
N THR A 58 -16.52 6.04 -10.52
CA THR A 58 -16.89 6.04 -11.94
C THR A 58 -15.87 6.85 -12.76
N PRO A 59 -15.59 6.48 -14.01
CA PRO A 59 -14.63 7.19 -14.89
C PRO A 59 -14.96 8.67 -15.15
N LEU A 60 -16.20 9.09 -14.87
CA LEU A 60 -16.72 10.43 -15.14
C LEU A 60 -16.84 11.29 -13.86
N ALA A 61 -16.50 10.77 -12.68
CA ALA A 61 -16.55 11.57 -11.46
C ALA A 61 -15.32 12.48 -11.39
N PRO A 62 -15.47 13.82 -11.42
CA PRO A 62 -14.38 14.70 -11.05
C PRO A 62 -14.10 14.45 -9.56
N VAL A 63 -13.05 13.69 -9.25
CA VAL A 63 -12.60 13.58 -7.88
C VAL A 63 -12.00 14.92 -7.52
N ALA A 64 -12.77 15.72 -6.78
CA ALA A 64 -12.29 16.97 -6.22
C ALA A 64 -11.09 16.65 -5.33
N ALA A 65 -9.92 17.07 -5.78
CA ALA A 65 -8.70 17.09 -5.00
C ALA A 65 -8.96 17.77 -3.65
N GLY A 66 -8.59 17.11 -2.54
CA GLY A 66 -8.58 17.75 -1.24
C GLY A 66 -8.85 16.87 -0.02
N LEU A 67 -9.35 15.63 -0.17
CA LEU A 67 -9.58 14.75 0.99
C LEU A 67 -8.42 13.77 1.17
N SER A 68 -7.86 13.72 2.38
CA SER A 68 -6.89 12.69 2.79
C SER A 68 -7.57 11.31 2.84
N PHE A 69 -6.81 10.23 2.66
CA PHE A 69 -7.33 8.85 2.80
C PHE A 69 -8.11 8.63 4.09
N VAL A 70 -7.61 9.15 5.21
CA VAL A 70 -8.29 9.08 6.51
C VAL A 70 -9.65 9.79 6.43
N GLY A 71 -9.69 10.99 5.85
CA GLY A 71 -10.93 11.74 5.63
C GLY A 71 -11.95 10.97 4.78
N LEU A 72 -11.52 10.43 3.63
CA LEU A 72 -12.36 9.61 2.75
C LEU A 72 -12.91 8.37 3.46
N THR A 73 -12.07 7.67 4.21
CA THR A 73 -12.45 6.44 4.90
C THR A 73 -13.40 6.74 6.06
N CYS A 74 -13.10 7.72 6.90
CA CYS A 74 -14.00 8.14 7.98
C CYS A 74 -15.35 8.62 7.44
N GLN A 75 -15.38 9.36 6.33
CA GLN A 75 -16.62 9.81 5.71
C GLN A 75 -17.40 8.65 5.11
N GLY A 76 -16.74 7.71 4.44
CA GLY A 76 -17.35 6.48 3.93
C GLY A 76 -17.99 5.62 5.02
N LEU A 77 -17.27 5.40 6.12
CA LEU A 77 -17.77 4.68 7.29
C LEU A 77 -18.97 5.38 7.94
N LYS A 78 -18.93 6.72 8.07
CA LYS A 78 -20.06 7.52 8.59
C LYS A 78 -21.29 7.45 7.69
N LEU A 79 -21.12 7.61 6.37
CA LEU A 79 -22.22 7.53 5.40
C LEU A 79 -22.86 6.13 5.40
N PHE A 80 -22.05 5.08 5.44
CA PHE A 80 -22.55 3.71 5.51
C PHE A 80 -23.32 3.44 6.82
N GLY A 81 -22.79 3.90 7.95
CA GLY A 81 -23.47 3.80 9.25
C GLY A 81 -24.81 4.55 9.26
N ALA A 82 -24.86 5.74 8.67
CA ALA A 82 -26.08 6.53 8.54
C ALA A 82 -27.13 5.83 7.66
N LYS A 83 -26.73 5.25 6.52
CA LYS A 83 -27.65 4.53 5.61
C LYS A 83 -28.21 3.24 6.23
N THR A 84 -27.42 2.57 7.08
CA THR A 84 -27.82 1.30 7.69
C THR A 84 -28.57 1.45 9.01
N ASN A 85 -28.75 2.68 9.52
CA ASN A 85 -29.39 3.01 10.81
C ASN A 85 -28.88 2.14 11.98
N ASN A 86 -27.66 1.62 11.88
CA ASN A 86 -27.10 0.62 12.80
C ASN A 86 -25.65 0.96 13.13
N LYS A 87 -25.20 0.48 14.30
CA LYS A 87 -23.77 0.45 14.64
C LYS A 87 -23.08 -0.46 13.62
N LEU A 88 -22.06 0.08 12.95
CA LEU A 88 -21.24 -0.64 11.97
C LEU A 88 -20.72 -1.93 12.61
N THR A 89 -20.88 -3.08 11.94
CA THR A 89 -20.30 -4.34 12.42
C THR A 89 -18.81 -4.41 12.05
N SER A 90 -18.05 -5.29 12.71
CA SER A 90 -16.62 -5.48 12.41
C SER A 90 -16.38 -5.87 10.95
N GLU A 91 -17.24 -6.71 10.39
CA GLU A 91 -17.20 -7.13 8.97
C GLU A 91 -17.41 -5.94 8.03
N GLN A 92 -18.36 -5.07 8.36
CA GLN A 92 -18.65 -3.86 7.58
C GLN A 92 -17.51 -2.85 7.68
N TRP A 93 -16.93 -2.70 8.87
CA TRP A 93 -15.80 -1.81 9.08
C TRP A 93 -14.59 -2.30 8.27
N VAL A 94 -14.24 -3.58 8.39
CA VAL A 94 -13.12 -4.18 7.64
C VAL A 94 -13.36 -4.12 6.14
N GLY A 95 -14.57 -4.42 5.68
CA GLY A 95 -14.94 -4.38 4.26
C GLY A 95 -14.85 -2.99 3.62
N ILE A 96 -14.84 -1.91 4.41
CA ILE A 96 -14.65 -0.54 3.93
C ILE A 96 -13.21 -0.07 4.17
N ALA A 97 -12.72 -0.21 5.40
CA ALA A 97 -11.44 0.35 5.82
C ALA A 97 -10.25 -0.31 5.13
N PHE A 98 -10.23 -1.64 5.01
CA PHE A 98 -9.06 -2.34 4.43
C PHE A 98 -8.89 -2.09 2.93
N PRO A 99 -9.93 -2.15 2.08
CA PRO A 99 -9.78 -1.78 0.66
C PRO A 99 -9.31 -0.35 0.45
N LEU A 100 -9.83 0.61 1.22
CA LEU A 100 -9.38 2.00 1.13
C LEU A 100 -7.94 2.15 1.62
N ALA A 101 -7.57 1.49 2.73
CA ALA A 101 -6.21 1.50 3.26
C ALA A 101 -5.20 0.87 2.31
N TYR A 102 -5.63 -0.15 1.56
CA TYR A 102 -4.84 -0.76 0.52
C TYR A 102 -4.53 0.21 -0.61
N ILE A 103 -5.52 1.03 -1.01
CA ILE A 103 -5.32 2.07 -2.02
C ILE A 103 -4.38 3.17 -1.51
N GLU A 104 -4.51 3.62 -0.26
CA GLU A 104 -3.58 4.61 0.29
C GLU A 104 -2.15 4.05 0.39
N SER A 105 -2.00 2.78 0.76
CA SER A 105 -0.71 2.10 0.76
C SER A 105 -0.09 2.10 -0.64
N PHE A 106 -0.90 1.84 -1.67
CA PHE A 106 -0.46 1.94 -3.07
C PHE A 106 -0.10 3.38 -3.46
N ASP A 107 -0.93 4.37 -3.09
CA ASP A 107 -0.68 5.78 -3.40
C ASP A 107 0.62 6.27 -2.77
N SER A 108 0.83 5.95 -1.51
CA SER A 108 2.06 6.25 -0.78
C SER A 108 3.27 5.59 -1.45
N LEU A 109 3.15 4.31 -1.84
CA LEU A 109 4.23 3.59 -2.52
C LEU A 109 4.58 4.24 -3.86
N VAL A 110 3.59 4.63 -4.67
CA VAL A 110 3.81 5.29 -5.97
C VAL A 110 4.40 6.69 -5.79
N ARG A 111 3.90 7.48 -4.83
CA ARG A 111 4.41 8.84 -4.58
C ARG A 111 5.87 8.83 -4.13
N ASN A 112 6.25 7.85 -3.31
CA ASN A 112 7.59 7.73 -2.73
C ASN A 112 8.58 6.94 -3.60
N ASN A 113 8.16 6.43 -4.76
CA ASN A 113 9.00 5.62 -5.63
C ASN A 113 9.00 6.19 -7.06
N ASP A 114 10.08 6.88 -7.41
CA ASP A 114 10.25 7.55 -8.70
C ASP A 114 10.09 6.58 -9.90
N TRP A 115 10.60 5.35 -9.76
CA TRP A 115 10.51 4.32 -10.80
C TRP A 115 9.07 3.84 -11.00
N LEU A 116 8.33 3.57 -9.92
CA LEU A 116 6.91 3.22 -10.00
C LEU A 116 6.12 4.37 -10.61
N ARG A 117 6.40 5.62 -10.22
CA ARG A 117 5.75 6.79 -10.78
C ARG A 117 6.03 6.97 -12.27
N GLU A 118 7.25 6.71 -12.72
CA GLU A 118 7.60 6.75 -14.15
C GLU A 118 6.91 5.63 -14.93
N LYS A 119 6.90 4.41 -14.37
CA LYS A 119 6.28 3.23 -15.00
C LYS A 119 4.77 3.31 -15.08
N ILE A 120 4.13 3.68 -13.98
CA ILE A 120 2.66 3.74 -13.87
C ILE A 120 2.13 5.08 -14.37
N GLY A 121 2.91 6.16 -14.32
CA GLY A 121 2.48 7.52 -14.69
C GLY A 121 2.01 7.67 -16.14
N ALA A 122 2.41 6.77 -17.04
CA ALA A 122 1.82 6.66 -18.38
C ALA A 122 0.32 6.29 -18.35
N GLY A 123 -0.14 5.67 -17.26
CA GLY A 123 -1.52 5.23 -17.01
C GLY A 123 -1.91 4.01 -17.83
N VAL A 124 -3.06 3.43 -17.49
CA VAL A 124 -3.74 2.44 -18.35
C VAL A 124 -4.70 3.19 -19.29
N SER A 125 -4.74 2.83 -20.58
CA SER A 125 -5.70 3.46 -21.52
C SER A 125 -7.14 3.26 -21.01
N GLY A 126 -7.88 4.35 -20.82
CA GLY A 126 -9.16 4.36 -20.09
C GLY A 126 -10.28 3.46 -20.63
N ASN A 127 -10.16 2.96 -21.86
CA ASN A 127 -11.10 1.99 -22.43
C ASN A 127 -10.94 0.57 -21.85
N ASP A 128 -9.73 0.17 -21.45
CA ASP A 128 -9.43 -1.16 -20.92
C ASP A 128 -9.70 -1.28 -19.41
N ILE A 129 -9.89 -0.16 -18.71
CA ILE A 129 -10.21 -0.12 -17.28
C ILE A 129 -11.70 -0.44 -17.06
N ASN A 130 -12.58 0.01 -17.96
CA ASN A 130 -14.04 -0.02 -17.76
C ASN A 130 -14.69 -1.41 -17.84
N ASN A 131 -14.27 -2.24 -18.80
CA ASN A 131 -14.87 -3.57 -18.95
C ASN A 131 -14.43 -4.53 -17.85
N ASP A 132 -13.18 -4.39 -17.41
CA ASP A 132 -12.60 -5.27 -16.41
C ASP A 132 -13.04 -4.86 -14.99
N ALA A 133 -13.21 -3.56 -14.71
CA ALA A 133 -13.72 -3.11 -13.42
C ALA A 133 -15.01 -3.81 -13.00
N LYS A 134 -15.93 -4.06 -13.94
CA LYS A 134 -17.18 -4.77 -13.67
C LYS A 134 -16.96 -6.24 -13.25
N GLN A 135 -16.04 -6.94 -13.91
CA GLN A 135 -15.71 -8.33 -13.57
C GLN A 135 -14.95 -8.44 -12.23
N GLN A 136 -14.10 -7.45 -11.93
CA GLN A 136 -13.32 -7.39 -10.69
C GLN A 136 -14.21 -7.08 -9.47
N ILE A 137 -15.21 -6.22 -9.65
CA ILE A 137 -16.26 -5.96 -8.66
C ILE A 137 -17.06 -7.21 -8.33
N ASP A 138 -17.42 -8.00 -9.34
CA ASP A 138 -18.18 -9.23 -9.12
C ASP A 138 -17.36 -10.22 -8.27
N GLN A 139 -16.05 -10.33 -8.50
CA GLN A 139 -15.16 -11.18 -7.69
C GLN A 139 -15.01 -10.72 -6.24
N LEU A 140 -14.89 -9.41 -5.99
CA LEU A 140 -14.84 -8.86 -4.64
C LEU A 140 -16.19 -8.94 -3.93
N GLY A 141 -17.29 -8.74 -4.67
CA GLY A 141 -18.66 -8.86 -4.19
C GLY A 141 -19.07 -10.30 -3.81
N GLU A 142 -18.38 -11.30 -4.35
CA GLU A 142 -18.54 -12.72 -3.97
C GLU A 142 -17.84 -13.07 -2.66
N LEU A 143 -16.91 -12.23 -2.16
CA LEU A 143 -16.26 -12.46 -0.87
C LEU A 143 -17.21 -12.18 0.29
N ASN A 144 -17.65 -13.26 0.93
CA ASN A 144 -18.38 -13.19 2.19
C ASN A 144 -17.42 -13.03 3.37
N LEU A 145 -17.04 -11.79 3.71
CA LEU A 145 -16.28 -11.43 4.92
C LEU A 145 -17.03 -11.84 6.20
N ASP A 146 -16.98 -13.11 6.56
CA ASP A 146 -17.36 -13.55 7.90
C ASP A 146 -16.29 -13.17 8.93
N GLN A 147 -16.58 -13.43 10.21
CA GLN A 147 -15.64 -13.16 11.30
C GLN A 147 -14.27 -13.84 11.08
N ALA A 148 -14.23 -15.02 10.46
CA ALA A 148 -12.96 -15.71 10.20
C ALA A 148 -12.11 -14.96 9.17
N LEU A 149 -12.73 -14.40 8.13
CA LEU A 149 -12.02 -13.56 7.15
C LEU A 149 -11.61 -12.20 7.74
N VAL A 150 -12.42 -11.64 8.64
CA VAL A 150 -12.05 -10.45 9.43
C VAL A 150 -10.81 -10.75 10.27
N ASP A 151 -10.80 -11.86 10.99
CA ASP A 151 -9.68 -12.27 11.84
C ASP A 151 -8.41 -12.49 11.00
N GLN A 152 -8.52 -13.10 9.82
CA GLN A 152 -7.40 -13.24 8.87
C GLN A 152 -6.85 -11.89 8.41
N ALA A 153 -7.73 -10.95 8.04
CA ALA A 153 -7.34 -9.63 7.56
C ALA A 153 -6.57 -8.85 8.64
N TRP A 154 -6.97 -9.00 9.90
CA TRP A 154 -6.27 -8.39 11.02
C TRP A 154 -4.96 -9.10 11.41
N ASP A 155 -4.93 -10.43 11.45
CA ASP A 155 -3.72 -11.18 11.86
C ASP A 155 -2.55 -10.93 10.91
N TYR A 156 -2.77 -11.13 9.61
CA TYR A 156 -1.75 -10.84 8.61
C TYR A 156 -2.37 -10.59 7.24
N PHE A 157 -2.71 -9.32 6.99
CA PHE A 157 -3.42 -8.89 5.78
C PHE A 157 -2.81 -9.40 4.46
N PRO A 158 -1.48 -9.40 4.23
CA PRO A 158 -0.91 -9.85 2.96
C PRO A 158 -1.23 -11.29 2.56
N GLU A 159 -1.48 -12.17 3.54
CA GLU A 159 -1.84 -13.57 3.30
C GLU A 159 -3.35 -13.84 3.49
N SER A 160 -4.11 -12.84 3.95
CA SER A 160 -5.55 -12.95 4.13
C SER A 160 -6.28 -13.10 2.79
N THR A 161 -7.47 -13.70 2.82
CA THR A 161 -8.31 -13.86 1.63
C THR A 161 -8.64 -12.49 0.99
N LEU A 162 -8.92 -11.47 1.80
CA LEU A 162 -9.18 -10.11 1.32
C LEU A 162 -7.93 -9.48 0.68
N GLY A 163 -6.76 -9.62 1.31
CA GLY A 163 -5.50 -9.11 0.77
C GLY A 163 -5.09 -9.80 -0.52
N GLN A 164 -5.30 -11.12 -0.64
CA GLN A 164 -5.05 -11.86 -1.87
C GLN A 164 -5.96 -11.41 -3.01
N ALA A 165 -7.24 -11.18 -2.72
CA ALA A 165 -8.18 -10.70 -3.73
C ALA A 165 -7.81 -9.30 -4.23
N LEU A 166 -7.46 -8.37 -3.33
CA LEU A 166 -6.99 -7.03 -3.73
C LEU A 166 -5.65 -7.09 -4.49
N ASN A 167 -4.72 -7.95 -4.07
CA ASN A 167 -3.46 -8.18 -4.77
C ASN A 167 -3.68 -8.71 -6.19
N GLN A 168 -4.68 -9.56 -6.41
CA GLN A 168 -5.04 -10.03 -7.74
C GLN A 168 -5.52 -8.87 -8.62
N GLN A 169 -6.34 -7.95 -8.07
CA GLN A 169 -6.81 -6.78 -8.81
C GLN A 169 -5.67 -5.81 -9.15
N LEU A 170 -4.84 -5.49 -8.16
CA LEU A 170 -3.66 -4.66 -8.39
C LEU A 170 -2.70 -5.32 -9.38
N SER A 171 -2.52 -6.65 -9.33
CA SER A 171 -1.67 -7.37 -10.30
C SER A 171 -2.15 -7.17 -11.73
N GLN A 172 -3.47 -7.25 -11.97
CA GLN A 172 -4.04 -7.03 -13.30
C GLN A 172 -3.85 -5.58 -13.76
N TYR A 173 -4.09 -4.61 -12.87
CA TYR A 173 -3.83 -3.20 -13.15
C TYR A 173 -2.37 -2.94 -13.54
N LEU A 174 -1.42 -3.44 -12.73
CA LEU A 174 0.01 -3.25 -12.95
C LEU A 174 0.49 -3.96 -14.22
N GLY A 175 -0.05 -5.14 -14.54
CA GLY A 175 0.23 -5.83 -15.80
C GLY A 175 -0.19 -5.01 -17.02
N LYS A 176 -1.37 -4.37 -16.97
CA LYS A 176 -1.82 -3.45 -18.03
C LYS A 176 -1.00 -2.17 -18.10
N ALA A 177 -0.50 -1.70 -16.95
CA ALA A 177 0.44 -0.57 -16.89
C ALA A 177 1.86 -0.95 -17.40
N GLY A 178 2.08 -2.19 -17.83
CA GLY A 178 3.33 -2.63 -18.45
C GLY A 178 4.42 -3.01 -17.45
N LEU A 179 4.07 -3.29 -16.18
CA LEU A 179 5.01 -3.89 -15.24
C LEU A 179 5.23 -5.36 -15.60
N ASP A 180 6.47 -5.82 -15.39
CA ASP A 180 6.83 -7.20 -15.69
C ASP A 180 6.28 -8.18 -14.63
N PRO A 181 6.06 -9.46 -14.99
CA PRO A 181 5.50 -10.45 -14.08
C PRO A 181 6.32 -10.74 -12.81
N ASN A 182 7.62 -10.43 -12.79
CA ASN A 182 8.46 -10.67 -11.61
C ASN A 182 8.37 -9.52 -10.61
N THR A 183 8.14 -8.29 -11.09
CA THR A 183 8.01 -7.12 -10.22
C THR A 183 6.60 -6.99 -9.62
N ILE A 184 5.56 -7.41 -10.33
CA ILE A 184 4.17 -7.31 -9.86
C ILE A 184 3.94 -7.95 -8.47
N PRO A 185 4.43 -9.17 -8.16
CA PRO A 185 4.29 -9.77 -6.84
C PRO A 185 5.02 -9.01 -5.72
N LEU A 186 6.09 -8.28 -6.04
CA LEU A 186 6.83 -7.45 -5.08
C LEU A 186 6.01 -6.20 -4.73
N VAL A 187 5.51 -5.49 -5.75
CA VAL A 187 4.70 -4.28 -5.56
C VAL A 187 3.44 -4.60 -4.79
N THR A 188 2.67 -5.61 -5.21
CA THR A 188 1.43 -6.03 -4.53
C THR A 188 1.70 -6.48 -3.09
N GLY A 189 2.80 -7.19 -2.86
CA GLY A 189 3.26 -7.56 -1.53
C GLY A 189 3.52 -6.36 -0.61
N TRP A 190 4.23 -5.35 -1.11
CA TRP A 190 4.50 -4.12 -0.35
C TRP A 190 3.24 -3.31 -0.07
N VAL A 191 2.34 -3.19 -1.06
CA VAL A 191 1.05 -2.52 -0.85
C VAL A 191 0.25 -3.23 0.23
N ALA A 192 0.10 -4.56 0.14
CA ALA A 192 -0.64 -5.32 1.13
C ALA A 192 -0.02 -5.17 2.53
N TRP A 193 1.30 -5.17 2.64
CA TRP A 193 1.99 -4.99 3.91
C TRP A 193 1.78 -3.57 4.49
N GLY A 194 1.91 -2.53 3.67
CA GLY A 194 1.72 -1.13 4.08
C GLY A 194 0.28 -0.78 4.48
N THR A 195 -0.72 -1.58 4.07
CA THR A 195 -2.14 -1.41 4.45
C THR A 195 -2.32 -1.32 5.95
N TYR A 196 -1.56 -2.11 6.73
CA TYR A 196 -1.73 -2.14 8.19
C TYR A 196 -1.35 -0.81 8.85
N GLY A 197 -0.29 -0.15 8.38
CA GLY A 197 0.09 1.19 8.88
C GLY A 197 -0.98 2.25 8.60
N CYS A 198 -1.66 2.13 7.45
CA CYS A 198 -2.79 2.99 7.10
C CYS A 198 -4.00 2.73 8.00
N ILE A 199 -4.31 1.47 8.30
CA ILE A 199 -5.35 1.06 9.24
C ILE A 199 -5.04 1.55 10.66
N ASP A 200 -3.81 1.42 11.13
CA ASP A 200 -3.39 1.87 12.47
C ASP A 200 -3.59 3.38 12.64
N SER A 201 -3.25 4.13 11.59
CA SER A 201 -3.47 5.58 11.53
C SER A 201 -4.96 5.92 11.57
N LEU A 202 -5.81 5.17 10.86
CA LEU A 202 -7.26 5.36 10.83
C LEU A 202 -7.91 5.13 12.20
N LEU A 203 -7.47 4.14 12.97
CA LEU A 203 -8.03 3.84 14.29
C LEU A 203 -7.93 5.02 15.27
N SER A 204 -6.99 5.95 15.08
CA SER A 204 -6.87 7.16 15.90
C SER A 204 -8.05 8.12 15.76
N TYR A 205 -8.83 7.98 14.69
CA TYR A 205 -10.00 8.81 14.39
C TYR A 205 -11.33 8.09 14.69
N GLU A 206 -11.26 6.86 15.17
CA GLU A 206 -12.42 6.01 15.45
C GLU A 206 -12.93 6.13 16.89
N GLN A 207 -14.19 5.73 17.08
CA GLN A 207 -14.77 5.67 18.42
C GLN A 207 -14.06 4.60 19.27
N LYS A 208 -13.86 4.89 20.56
CA LYS A 208 -13.18 3.98 21.51
C LYS A 208 -13.71 2.56 21.48
N ASP A 209 -15.02 2.37 21.30
CA ASP A 209 -15.63 1.04 21.22
C ASP A 209 -15.10 0.21 20.04
N ILE A 210 -14.94 0.85 18.87
CA ILE A 210 -14.42 0.20 17.65
C ILE A 210 -12.94 -0.14 17.88
N VAL A 211 -12.16 0.83 18.35
CA VAL A 211 -10.73 0.63 18.67
C VAL A 211 -10.55 -0.52 19.68
N ASN A 212 -11.34 -0.54 20.75
CA ASN A 212 -11.28 -1.58 21.77
C ASN A 212 -11.62 -2.96 21.23
N SER A 213 -12.56 -3.06 20.27
CA SER A 213 -12.90 -4.34 19.66
C SER A 213 -11.76 -4.93 18.81
N PHE A 214 -10.87 -4.09 18.28
CA PHE A 214 -9.75 -4.53 17.43
C PHE A 214 -8.40 -4.63 18.17
N ASN A 215 -8.27 -4.06 19.37
CA ASN A 215 -7.03 -4.11 20.14
C ASN A 215 -6.42 -5.52 20.33
N PRO A 216 -7.21 -6.59 20.62
CA PRO A 216 -6.64 -7.94 20.74
C PRO A 216 -6.01 -8.42 19.42
N HIS A 217 -6.70 -8.18 18.30
CA HIS A 217 -6.20 -8.55 16.98
C HIS A 217 -4.96 -7.73 16.60
N ARG A 218 -4.94 -6.45 16.98
CA ARG A 218 -3.81 -5.56 16.76
C ARG A 218 -2.55 -6.03 17.49
N ALA A 219 -2.69 -6.39 18.76
CA ALA A 219 -1.59 -6.94 19.55
C ALA A 219 -1.08 -8.28 18.98
N ALA A 220 -1.97 -9.16 18.52
CA ALA A 220 -1.58 -10.43 17.90
C ALA A 220 -0.80 -10.21 16.60
N ALA A 221 -1.29 -9.35 15.71
CA ALA A 221 -0.66 -9.02 14.45
C ALA A 221 0.75 -8.43 14.63
N GLN A 222 0.92 -7.54 15.62
CA GLN A 222 2.23 -6.97 15.95
C GLN A 222 3.25 -8.02 16.41
N GLN A 223 2.80 -9.10 17.06
CA GLN A 223 3.66 -10.18 17.50
C GLN A 223 4.04 -11.14 16.37
N THR A 224 3.13 -11.38 15.43
CA THR A 224 3.33 -12.36 14.33
C THR A 224 4.01 -11.75 13.12
N ALA A 225 3.75 -10.47 12.82
CA ALA A 225 4.28 -9.79 11.64
C ALA A 225 5.81 -9.89 11.46
N PRO A 226 6.67 -9.71 12.49
CA PRO A 226 8.13 -9.78 12.33
C PRO A 226 8.63 -11.15 11.86
N THR A 227 7.85 -12.22 12.06
CA THR A 227 8.22 -13.58 11.62
C THR A 227 7.76 -13.92 10.21
N ARG A 228 6.87 -13.11 9.64
CA ARG A 228 6.34 -13.29 8.28
C ARG A 228 7.22 -12.59 7.25
N LYS A 229 7.10 -12.98 5.99
CA LYS A 229 8.00 -12.56 4.90
C LYS A 229 8.30 -11.05 4.90
N TYR A 230 7.26 -10.21 4.80
CA TYR A 230 7.44 -8.76 4.66
C TYR A 230 7.82 -8.09 5.98
N GLY A 231 7.25 -8.55 7.10
CA GLY A 231 7.62 -8.02 8.41
C GLY A 231 9.05 -8.39 8.84
N ASN A 232 9.57 -9.55 8.42
CA ASN A 232 10.97 -9.92 8.63
C ASN A 232 11.91 -9.03 7.81
N ILE A 233 11.57 -8.77 6.54
CA ILE A 233 12.33 -7.82 5.71
C ILE A 233 12.35 -6.45 6.37
N GLU A 234 11.19 -5.92 6.79
CA GLU A 234 11.14 -4.60 7.43
C GLU A 234 11.90 -4.57 8.77
N ALA A 235 11.77 -5.62 9.60
CA ALA A 235 12.52 -5.73 10.83
C ALA A 235 14.03 -5.74 10.57
N TYR A 236 14.48 -6.43 9.51
CA TYR A 236 15.88 -6.41 9.11
C TYR A 236 16.31 -5.01 8.62
N LEU A 237 15.55 -4.39 7.73
CA LEU A 237 15.83 -3.05 7.24
C LEU A 237 15.90 -2.03 8.39
N THR A 238 14.95 -2.09 9.32
CA THR A 238 14.89 -1.21 10.50
C THR A 238 16.04 -1.48 11.46
N GLU A 239 16.27 -2.73 11.84
CA GLU A 239 17.21 -3.03 12.92
C GLU A 239 18.67 -3.15 12.46
N GLN A 240 18.93 -3.39 11.17
CA GLN A 240 20.30 -3.64 10.66
C GLN A 240 20.78 -2.56 9.69
N ILE A 241 19.87 -1.87 8.99
CA ILE A 241 20.23 -0.95 7.90
C ILE A 241 19.82 0.50 8.21
N SER A 242 18.77 0.73 8.99
CA SER A 242 18.35 2.09 9.33
C SER A 242 19.34 2.74 10.30
N PRO A 243 19.66 4.04 10.13
CA PRO A 243 20.43 4.81 11.11
C PRO A 243 19.66 5.08 12.43
N ASN A 244 18.38 4.68 12.47
CA ASN A 244 17.49 4.81 13.62
C ASN A 244 16.84 3.45 13.94
N PRO A 245 17.62 2.43 14.36
CA PRO A 245 17.06 1.13 14.72
C PRO A 245 16.27 1.24 16.04
N SER A 246 15.33 0.34 16.28
CA SER A 246 14.54 0.35 17.52
C SER A 246 15.37 -0.12 18.71
N ASP A 247 16.30 -1.06 18.50
CA ASP A 247 17.24 -1.52 19.52
C ASP A 247 18.32 -0.44 19.79
N PRO A 248 18.34 0.20 20.99
CA PRO A 248 19.32 1.23 21.32
C PRO A 248 20.77 0.74 21.28
N LEU A 249 21.01 -0.56 21.47
CA LEU A 249 22.36 -1.13 21.42
C LEU A 249 22.96 -1.04 20.01
N ARG A 250 22.12 -1.00 18.99
CA ARG A 250 22.54 -0.92 17.58
C ARG A 250 22.78 0.50 17.11
N HIS A 251 22.39 1.51 17.88
CA HIS A 251 22.67 2.91 17.56
C HIS A 251 24.17 3.17 17.45
N GLN A 252 24.99 2.36 18.14
CA GLN A 252 26.45 2.45 18.09
C GLN A 252 27.03 2.09 16.72
N GLN A 253 26.36 1.24 15.92
CA GLN A 253 26.86 0.85 14.59
C GLN A 253 26.91 2.03 13.61
N TRP A 254 26.07 3.04 13.85
CA TRP A 254 25.98 4.24 13.05
C TRP A 254 26.76 5.42 13.63
N LYS A 255 27.35 5.28 14.82
CA LYS A 255 28.21 6.33 15.38
C LYS A 255 29.57 6.31 14.73
N VAL A 256 30.13 7.49 14.49
CA VAL A 256 31.52 7.61 14.08
C VAL A 256 32.41 7.34 15.30
N LEU A 257 33.44 6.51 15.12
CA LEU A 257 34.28 6.06 16.22
C LEU A 257 34.95 7.25 16.92
N GLY A 258 34.67 7.43 18.22
CA GLY A 258 35.24 8.51 19.03
C GLY A 258 34.52 9.84 18.91
N GLU A 259 33.39 9.90 18.22
CA GLU A 259 32.66 11.14 17.93
C GLU A 259 31.21 11.09 18.45
N ASP A 260 30.60 12.27 18.65
CA ASP A 260 29.22 12.41 19.11
C ASP A 260 28.18 12.44 17.97
N PHE A 261 28.63 12.43 16.71
CA PHE A 261 27.78 12.41 15.51
C PHE A 261 27.74 11.03 14.84
N LYS A 262 26.75 10.84 13.96
CA LYS A 262 26.49 9.60 13.23
C LYS A 262 26.99 9.68 11.78
N ILE A 263 27.16 8.51 11.13
CA ILE A 263 27.55 8.40 9.72
C ILE A 263 26.62 9.22 8.79
N PRO A 264 25.28 9.23 8.94
CA PRO A 264 24.41 10.07 8.12
C PRO A 264 24.68 11.58 8.28
N ASP A 265 25.13 12.02 9.45
CA ASP A 265 25.40 13.44 9.73
C ASP A 265 26.62 13.96 8.94
N ILE A 266 27.52 13.05 8.55
CA ILE A 266 28.72 13.34 7.78
C ILE A 266 28.69 12.75 6.37
N TYR A 267 27.57 12.18 5.94
CA TYR A 267 27.48 11.53 4.64
C TYR A 267 27.61 12.56 3.52
N VAL A 268 28.66 12.41 2.72
CA VAL A 268 28.86 13.17 1.49
C VAL A 268 28.59 12.23 0.31
N PRO A 269 27.66 12.56 -0.60
CA PRO A 269 27.34 11.70 -1.72
C PRO A 269 28.59 11.36 -2.56
N LEU A 270 28.84 10.06 -2.69
CA LEU A 270 30.06 9.55 -3.31
C LEU A 270 30.08 9.86 -4.82
N LYS A 271 31.21 10.39 -5.30
CA LYS A 271 31.48 10.52 -6.73
C LYS A 271 32.28 9.31 -7.22
N ALA A 272 31.81 8.68 -8.29
CA ALA A 272 32.46 7.54 -8.91
C ALA A 272 32.88 7.85 -10.34
N GLN A 273 33.96 7.21 -10.80
CA GLN A 273 34.37 7.23 -12.20
C GLN A 273 33.89 5.94 -12.89
N LEU A 274 33.31 6.08 -14.08
CA LEU A 274 32.88 4.91 -14.85
C LEU A 274 34.08 4.21 -15.47
N LEU A 275 34.07 2.87 -15.42
CA LEU A 275 35.08 2.02 -15.99
C LEU A 275 34.61 1.41 -17.32
N ASP A 276 35.55 1.07 -18.19
CA ASP A 276 35.31 0.24 -19.37
C ASP A 276 35.37 -1.26 -19.03
N THR A 277 35.14 -2.12 -20.03
CA THR A 277 35.17 -3.58 -19.86
C THR A 277 36.54 -4.13 -19.47
N ASN A 278 37.61 -3.33 -19.55
CA ASN A 278 38.96 -3.68 -19.13
C ASN A 278 39.30 -3.09 -17.75
N GLY A 279 38.31 -2.53 -17.04
CA GLY A 279 38.51 -1.88 -15.74
C GLY A 279 39.24 -0.55 -15.82
N LYS A 280 39.41 0.05 -17.00
CA LYS A 280 40.08 1.34 -17.17
C LYS A 280 39.07 2.48 -17.07
N VAL A 281 39.50 3.58 -16.46
CA VAL A 281 38.69 4.81 -16.36
C VAL A 281 38.33 5.32 -17.75
N LYS A 282 37.03 5.55 -17.98
CA LYS A 282 36.52 6.24 -19.17
C LYS A 282 36.83 7.74 -19.05
N LYS A 283 38.02 8.15 -19.51
CA LYS A 283 38.54 9.53 -19.37
C LYS A 283 37.64 10.64 -19.94
N GLN A 284 36.77 10.31 -20.89
CA GLN A 284 35.84 11.25 -21.52
C GLN A 284 34.49 11.35 -20.79
N ALA A 285 34.22 10.45 -19.83
CA ALA A 285 33.00 10.50 -19.04
C ALA A 285 33.21 11.37 -17.80
N ASN A 286 32.22 12.20 -17.49
CA ASN A 286 32.21 12.95 -16.24
C ASN A 286 32.02 11.99 -15.05
N PRO A 287 32.61 12.29 -13.87
CA PRO A 287 32.29 11.58 -12.64
C PRO A 287 30.79 11.62 -12.36
N VAL A 288 30.25 10.49 -11.91
CA VAL A 288 28.83 10.34 -11.59
C VAL A 288 28.63 10.37 -10.09
N ASN A 289 27.46 10.81 -9.63
CA ASN A 289 27.00 10.53 -8.27
C ASN A 289 26.65 9.04 -8.19
N LEU A 290 27.32 8.29 -7.31
CA LEU A 290 27.21 6.84 -7.26
C LEU A 290 25.79 6.38 -6.94
N GLU A 291 25.12 7.03 -5.98
CA GLU A 291 23.76 6.67 -5.58
C GLU A 291 22.76 6.89 -6.73
N SER A 292 22.79 8.07 -7.34
CA SER A 292 21.90 8.41 -8.45
C SER A 292 22.16 7.51 -9.66
N TRP A 293 23.44 7.24 -9.95
CA TRP A 293 23.83 6.33 -11.03
C TRP A 293 23.35 4.89 -10.76
N ALA A 294 23.56 4.38 -9.54
CA ALA A 294 23.12 3.04 -9.16
C ALA A 294 21.59 2.92 -9.24
N LYS A 295 20.86 3.90 -8.73
CA LYS A 295 19.39 4.00 -8.87
C LYS A 295 19.00 3.93 -10.35
N GLN A 296 19.61 4.76 -11.21
CA GLN A 296 19.32 4.75 -12.64
C GLN A 296 19.59 3.40 -13.33
N GLN A 297 20.68 2.70 -12.98
CA GLN A 297 20.95 1.37 -13.54
C GLN A 297 19.90 0.35 -13.08
N LEU A 298 19.54 0.38 -11.79
CA LEU A 298 18.55 -0.54 -11.21
C LEU A 298 17.13 -0.31 -11.77
N THR A 299 16.80 0.93 -12.13
CA THR A 299 15.48 1.30 -12.62
C THR A 299 15.36 1.24 -14.15
N ASN A 300 16.46 0.97 -14.86
CA ASN A 300 16.49 0.90 -16.32
C ASN A 300 15.99 -0.47 -16.81
N PRO A 301 14.85 -0.53 -17.54
CA PRO A 301 14.23 -1.78 -18.00
C PRO A 301 15.14 -2.69 -18.84
N GLY A 302 16.16 -2.12 -19.51
CA GLY A 302 17.12 -2.88 -20.29
C GLY A 302 18.28 -3.47 -19.48
N GLN A 303 18.33 -3.27 -18.16
CA GLN A 303 19.49 -3.59 -17.31
C GLN A 303 19.14 -4.35 -16.02
N HIS A 304 17.91 -4.83 -15.87
CA HIS A 304 17.42 -5.45 -14.61
C HIS A 304 18.19 -6.71 -14.17
N ASP A 305 18.89 -7.39 -15.08
CA ASP A 305 19.69 -8.60 -14.77
C ASP A 305 21.19 -8.30 -14.58
N GLN A 306 21.57 -7.05 -14.33
CA GLN A 306 22.98 -6.65 -14.26
C GLN A 306 23.52 -6.62 -12.82
N VAL A 307 24.75 -7.11 -12.67
CA VAL A 307 25.52 -6.98 -11.44
C VAL A 307 26.33 -5.68 -11.49
N MET A 308 26.16 -4.82 -10.49
CA MET A 308 26.99 -3.64 -10.33
C MET A 308 28.27 -3.98 -9.59
N PHE A 309 29.42 -3.76 -10.25
CA PHE A 309 30.72 -3.83 -9.61
C PHE A 309 31.18 -2.42 -9.23
N ILE A 310 31.32 -2.19 -7.93
CA ILE A 310 31.85 -0.94 -7.38
C ILE A 310 33.19 -1.26 -6.73
N GLN A 311 34.24 -0.54 -7.14
CA GLN A 311 35.56 -0.64 -6.53
C GLN A 311 35.96 0.71 -5.93
N GLY A 312 36.55 0.66 -4.75
CA GLY A 312 37.13 1.80 -4.06
C GLY A 312 38.57 1.49 -3.65
N GLY A 313 39.39 2.54 -3.51
CA GLY A 313 40.65 2.41 -2.80
C GLY A 313 40.43 2.10 -1.31
N PRO A 314 41.47 1.72 -0.57
CA PRO A 314 41.36 1.51 0.87
C PRO A 314 40.95 2.81 1.58
N GLY A 315 39.95 2.71 2.45
CA GLY A 315 39.32 3.82 3.17
C GLY A 315 37.80 3.73 3.07
#